data_AF-A0A5A9YWW3-F1
#
_entry.id   AF-A0A5A9YWW3-F1
#
_cell.length_a   1.000
_cell.length_b   1.000
_cell.length_c   1.000
_cell.angle_alpha   90.00
_cell.angle_beta   90.00
_cell.angle_gamma   90.00
#
_symmetry.space_group_name_H-M   'P 1'
#
loop_
_entity.id
_entity.type
_entity.pdbx_description
1 polymer ?
#
loop_
_entity_poly.entity_id
_entity_poly.type
_entity_poly.pdbx_seq_one_letter_code
_entity_poly.pdbx_strand_id
1 'polypeptide(L)'
;HPGSAGWGRDPDLLQHIDGQGLRQSLVTPAGDQSRYYQALAAAIRGQSRNPVSAQQACALMALLELARRSAEEGRSLPVELRDEERQAWN
;
A
#
# COMPACT_ATOMS: atom_id res chain seq x y z
N HIS A 1 9.95 -18.74 9.25
CA HIS A 1 10.53 -17.56 9.94
C HIS A 1 11.06 -16.60 8.89
N PRO A 2 11.17 -15.28 9.16
CA PRO A 2 11.80 -14.36 8.21
C PRO A 2 13.16 -14.91 7.72
N GLY A 3 13.33 -15.04 6.40
CA GLY A 3 14.54 -15.64 5.78
C GLY A 3 14.48 -17.16 5.50
N SER A 4 13.44 -17.89 5.92
CA SER A 4 13.26 -19.31 5.58
C SER A 4 12.67 -19.51 4.18
N ALA A 5 12.94 -20.66 3.54
CA ALA A 5 12.48 -20.98 2.18
C ALA A 5 10.95 -20.87 1.95
N GLY A 6 10.13 -21.03 2.99
CA GLY A 6 8.66 -20.91 2.90
C GLY A 6 8.09 -19.57 3.39
N TRP A 7 8.93 -18.59 3.73
CA TRP A 7 8.45 -17.32 4.26
C TRP A 7 7.71 -16.51 3.19
N GLY A 8 6.66 -15.81 3.61
CA GLY A 8 5.82 -15.01 2.71
C GLY A 8 4.87 -15.81 1.83
N ARG A 9 4.94 -17.15 1.82
CA ARG A 9 4.00 -17.99 1.07
C ARG A 9 2.62 -17.91 1.71
N ASP A 10 1.65 -17.50 0.90
CA ASP A 10 0.24 -17.55 1.22
C ASP A 10 -0.41 -18.69 0.41
N PRO A 11 -1.00 -19.71 1.05
CA PRO A 11 -1.70 -20.78 0.35
C PRO A 11 -3.05 -20.34 -0.23
N ASP A 12 -3.63 -19.25 0.27
CA ASP A 12 -4.92 -18.78 -0.20
C ASP A 12 -4.78 -18.07 -1.55
N LEU A 13 -5.76 -18.25 -2.43
CA LEU A 13 -5.76 -17.61 -3.74
C LEU A 13 -6.19 -16.15 -3.63
N LEU A 14 -5.39 -15.26 -4.21
CA LEU A 14 -5.72 -13.85 -4.40
C LEU A 14 -7.00 -13.73 -5.24
N GLN A 15 -7.91 -12.87 -4.81
CA GLN A 15 -9.15 -12.59 -5.53
C GLN A 15 -9.03 -11.21 -6.17
N HIS A 16 -8.85 -11.20 -7.49
CA HIS A 16 -8.83 -9.98 -8.28
C HIS A 16 -10.24 -9.69 -8.80
N ILE A 17 -10.73 -8.48 -8.56
CA ILE A 17 -11.99 -7.98 -9.11
C ILE A 17 -11.66 -6.78 -9.98
N ASP A 18 -11.97 -6.87 -11.26
CA ASP A 18 -11.69 -5.78 -12.21
C ASP A 18 -12.75 -4.66 -12.16
N GLY A 19 -12.57 -3.63 -12.99
CA GLY A 19 -13.47 -2.49 -13.07
C GLY A 19 -14.89 -2.83 -13.57
N GLN A 20 -15.10 -4.04 -14.10
CA GLN A 20 -16.38 -4.56 -14.55
C GLN A 20 -17.02 -5.52 -13.53
N GLY A 21 -16.35 -5.77 -12.40
CA GLY A 21 -16.81 -6.67 -11.34
C GLY A 21 -16.53 -8.15 -11.63
N LEU A 22 -15.75 -8.48 -12.66
CA LEU A 22 -15.37 -9.87 -12.93
C LEU A 22 -14.34 -10.33 -11.90
N ARG A 23 -14.61 -11.46 -11.24
CA ARG A 23 -13.75 -12.04 -10.21
C ARG A 23 -12.86 -13.14 -10.79
N GLN A 24 -11.56 -13.07 -10.50
CA GLN A 24 -10.57 -14.05 -10.92
C GLN A 24 -9.72 -14.49 -9.72
N SER A 25 -9.56 -15.81 -9.56
CA SER A 25 -8.65 -16.40 -8.57
C SER A 25 -7.24 -16.50 -9.15
N LEU A 26 -6.26 -15.90 -8.48
CA LEU A 26 -4.85 -15.89 -8.88
C LEU A 26 -3.99 -16.53 -7.79
N VAL A 27 -2.86 -17.11 -8.18
CA VAL A 27 -1.85 -17.58 -7.21
C VAL A 27 -1.28 -16.36 -6.49
N THR A 28 -1.31 -16.39 -5.16
CA THR A 28 -0.77 -15.29 -4.34
C THR A 28 0.75 -15.29 -4.42
N PRO A 29 1.37 -14.20 -4.89
CA PRO A 29 2.83 -14.07 -4.86
C PRO A 29 3.33 -14.14 -3.42
N ALA A 30 4.50 -14.73 -3.22
CA ALA A 30 5.11 -14.72 -1.89
C ALA A 30 5.44 -13.29 -1.47
N GLY A 31 5.03 -12.92 -0.25
CA GLY A 31 5.40 -11.64 0.34
C GLY A 31 6.90 -11.57 0.62
N ASP A 32 7.47 -10.37 0.47
CA ASP A 32 8.87 -10.11 0.84
C ASP A 32 9.01 -8.74 1.50
N GLN A 33 8.63 -8.68 2.77
CA GLN A 33 8.73 -7.46 3.58
C GLN A 33 10.19 -7.07 3.87
N SER A 34 11.16 -7.96 3.61
CA SER A 34 12.58 -7.65 3.83
C SER A 34 13.08 -6.56 2.89
N ARG A 35 12.48 -6.45 1.70
CA ARG A 35 12.79 -5.41 0.70
C ARG A 35 12.59 -4.00 1.23
N TYR A 36 11.57 -3.78 2.07
CA TYR A 36 11.35 -2.49 2.71
C TYR A 36 12.55 -2.09 3.57
N TYR A 37 13.01 -2.99 4.45
CA TYR A 37 14.14 -2.72 5.34
C TYR A 37 15.46 -2.57 4.58
N GLN A 38 15.67 -3.34 3.51
CA GLN A 38 16.84 -3.19 2.64
C GLN A 38 16.87 -1.79 1.99
N ALA A 39 15.73 -1.34 1.46
CA ALA A 39 15.60 -0.01 0.85
C ALA A 39 15.72 1.11 1.90
N LEU A 40 15.14 0.93 3.08
CA LEU A 40 15.27 1.88 4.19
C LEU A 40 16.73 2.01 4.65
N ALA A 41 17.45 0.90 4.78
CA ALA A 41 18.86 0.90 5.14
C ALA A 41 19.74 1.61 4.08
N ALA A 42 19.43 1.43 2.79
CA ALA A 42 20.08 2.18 1.71
C ALA A 42 19.80 3.68 1.80
N ALA A 43 18.55 4.07 2.10
CA ALA A 43 18.16 5.46 2.28
C ALA A 43 18.88 6.13 3.47
N ILE A 44 18.99 5.44 4.61
CA ILE A 44 19.73 5.92 5.79
C ILE A 44 21.20 6.16 5.46
N ARG A 45 21.79 5.34 4.57
CA ARG A 45 23.17 5.53 4.08
C ARG A 45 23.31 6.57 2.97
N GLY A 46 22.22 7.26 2.59
CA GLY A 46 22.20 8.24 1.49
C GLY A 46 22.33 7.62 0.09
N GLN A 47 22.13 6.30 -0.05
CA GLN A 47 22.31 5.57 -1.32
C GLN A 47 21.03 5.55 -2.16
N SER A 48 19.88 5.85 -1.57
CA SER A 48 18.58 5.88 -2.23
C SER A 48 17.64 6.88 -1.55
N ARG A 49 16.49 7.14 -2.17
CA ARG A 49 15.38 7.82 -1.50
C ARG A 49 14.73 6.91 -0.48
N ASN A 50 14.05 7.50 0.51
CA ASN A 50 13.23 6.78 1.47
C ASN A 50 12.11 6.01 0.71
N PRO A 51 11.98 4.68 0.86
CA PRO A 51 10.99 3.89 0.13
C PRO A 51 9.53 4.27 0.44
N VAL A 52 9.27 4.82 1.63
CA VAL A 52 7.95 5.35 2.02
C VAL A 52 8.17 6.65 2.78
N SER A 53 7.80 7.77 2.16
CA SER A 53 7.94 9.11 2.75
C SER A 53 6.91 9.38 3.85
N ALA A 54 7.21 10.34 4.72
CA ALA A 54 6.26 10.81 5.73
C ALA A 54 4.99 11.39 5.09
N GLN A 55 5.13 12.07 3.95
CA GLN A 55 4.03 12.64 3.18
C GLN A 55 3.07 11.56 2.68
N GLN A 56 3.58 10.42 2.19
CA GLN A 56 2.74 9.28 1.82
C GLN A 56 1.97 8.71 3.01
N ALA A 57 2.59 8.63 4.19
CA ALA A 57 1.91 8.18 5.40
C ALA A 57 0.81 9.17 5.85
N CYS A 58 1.06 10.48 5.78
CA CYS A 58 0.05 11.50 6.06
C CYS A 58 -1.14 11.44 5.09
N ALA A 59 -0.87 11.27 3.79
CA ALA A 59 -1.90 11.10 2.77
C ALA A 59 -2.78 9.87 3.06
N LEU A 60 -2.18 8.75 3.47
CA LEU A 60 -2.92 7.55 3.90
C LEU A 60 -3.83 7.86 5.10
N MET A 61 -3.33 8.56 6.11
CA MET A 61 -4.13 8.93 7.28
C MET A 61 -5.33 9.82 6.90
N ALA A 62 -5.15 10.77 5.97
CA ALA A 62 -6.24 11.60 5.47
C ALA A 62 -7.31 10.78 4.72
N LEU A 63 -6.89 9.79 3.93
CA LEU A 63 -7.80 8.88 3.23
C LEU A 63 -8.58 7.98 4.20
N LEU A 64 -7.94 7.47 5.25
CA LEU A 64 -8.63 6.66 6.28
C LEU A 64 -9.70 7.47 7.00
N GLU A 65 -9.41 8.72 7.33
CA GLU A 65 -10.38 9.64 7.96
C GLU A 65 -11.54 9.98 7.00
N LEU A 66 -11.25 10.21 5.72
CA LEU A 66 -12.28 10.41 4.69
C LEU A 66 -13.18 9.18 4.54
N ALA A 67 -12.60 7.98 4.54
CA ALA A 67 -13.34 6.72 4.43
C ALA A 67 -14.27 6.52 5.63
N ARG A 68 -13.80 6.83 6.85
CA ARG A 68 -14.63 6.81 8.07
C ARG A 68 -15.83 7.74 7.94
N ARG A 69 -15.60 9.00 7.55
CA ARG A 69 -16.67 9.98 7.33
C ARG A 69 -17.64 9.56 6.22
N SER A 70 -17.14 9.01 5.12
CA SER A 70 -17.96 8.50 4.02
C SER A 70 -18.90 7.40 4.48
N ALA A 71 -18.42 6.48 5.34
CA ALA A 71 -19.24 5.44 5.93
C ALA A 71 -20.31 6.00 6.87
N GLU A 72 -19.99 7.00 7.68
CA GLU A 72 -20.93 7.69 8.57
C GLU A 72 -22.01 8.47 7.81
N GLU A 73 -21.65 9.12 6.70
CA GLU A 73 -22.56 9.88 5.85
C GLU A 73 -23.32 9.01 4.85
N GLY A 74 -22.98 7.71 4.72
CA GLY A 74 -23.61 6.78 3.79
C GLY A 74 -23.46 7.16 2.31
N ARG A 75 -22.44 7.95 1.96
CA ARG A 75 -22.21 8.46 0.60
C ARG A 75 -20.73 8.60 0.30
N SER A 76 -20.36 8.50 -0.97
CA SER A 76 -19.01 8.79 -1.41
C SER A 76 -18.66 10.27 -1.20
N LEU A 77 -17.46 10.52 -0.70
CA LEU A 77 -16.88 11.85 -0.53
C LEU A 77 -15.72 12.07 -1.50
N PRO A 78 -15.52 13.28 -2.03
CA PRO A 78 -14.40 13.57 -2.91
C PRO A 78 -13.06 13.44 -2.16
N VAL A 79 -12.08 12.87 -2.84
CA VAL A 79 -10.70 12.79 -2.33
C VAL A 79 -9.98 14.12 -2.57
N GLU A 80 -9.87 14.92 -1.53
CA GLU A 80 -9.07 16.16 -1.54
C GLU A 80 -7.68 15.90 -0.96
N LEU A 81 -6.81 15.29 -1.76
CA LEU A 81 -5.37 15.29 -1.45
C LEU A 81 -4.78 16.65 -1.80
N ARG A 82 -3.88 17.17 -0.97
CA ARG A 82 -3.06 18.34 -1.32
C ARG A 82 -2.15 17.99 -2.51
N ASP A 83 -1.69 18.98 -3.25
CA ASP A 83 -0.86 18.74 -4.43
C ASP A 83 0.45 18.00 -4.11
N GLU A 84 1.03 18.26 -2.92
CA GLU A 84 2.19 17.54 -2.39
C GLU A 84 1.90 16.05 -2.16
N GLU A 85 0.68 15.72 -1.74
CA GLU A 85 0.24 14.34 -1.49
C GLU A 85 -0.08 13.62 -2.80
N ARG A 86 -0.59 14.34 -3.80
CA ARG A 86 -0.74 13.84 -5.18
C ARG A 86 0.59 13.54 -5.85
N GLN A 87 1.58 14.43 -5.70
CA GLN A 87 2.92 14.24 -6.26
C GLN A 87 3.66 13.05 -5.67
N ALA A 88 3.28 12.60 -4.47
CA ALA A 88 3.86 11.41 -3.86
C ALA A 88 3.51 10.09 -4.57
N TRP A 89 2.62 10.14 -5.57
CA TRP A 89 2.14 9.00 -6.36
C TRP A 89 2.36 9.17 -7.88
N ASN A 90 3.05 10.23 -8.31
CA ASN A 90 3.54 10.42 -9.69
C ASN A 90 5.01 10.00 -9.80
#